data_AF-A0A1W9GAN4-F1
#
_entry.id   AF-A0A1W9GAN4-F1
#
_cell.length_a   1.000
_cell.length_b   1.000
_cell.length_c   1.000
_cell.angle_alpha   90.00
_cell.angle_beta   90.00
_cell.angle_gamma   90.00
#
_symmetry.space_group_name_H-M   'P 1'
#
loop_
_entity.id
_entity.type
_entity.pdbx_description
1 polymer ?
#
loop_
_entity_poly.entity_id
_entity_poly.type
_entity_poly.pdbx_seq_one_letter_code
_entity_poly.pdbx_strand_id
1 'polypeptide(L)'
;MRKTLGTWEATLCGLFVVMSLSATHNVWAQLSGSDKLVPVAWNNGKIYFFHGGAYARYDIAHDRADSDDGSGNSYPRSIRESWPGLFAETIDAAVFWPAPPPGGAEIKTVAYFFKGNQFMRYDVAADRADAADGAGRPYPQPISMKWPGIWTDRIDAVLVWPVPRNGRTVAYFFRNNEYIRFDIKHHRADPGYPKPIAGNWPNFKFVDGIDGAIAWPTKVDGKSVVYFFKGDQYMRYDVDADRADDHNEGGLSYPASVAENWSGLLTANSTGPIDALAAYAKQCDDAIGATVPDFDVDSPLGTTVPTDHLIPANAIYPDGACDRPNVLNGVCDRGSRFRVLVNTDHAYVVAHARKMGLSQGQYGDVAIIQHNKANGATCFYQGALADFNLNHSGKVRAPSKGVGNPAFWMTPSQIAGSKFPCVSCHDNGPIIRSPYLAQITGPNQLPGSGDVTFNGDGQPYSFVGADFASWKAYKVEVPDNQCNGCHRMGVNNLSNTGNVPNHGTAIDLGIKATDVSQKSKNPHSTDSPIWMLPGQTTFQQSTADAARAIKDCADQFRPGAPLPNSAGCKITQFTRP
;
A
#
# COMPACT_ATOMS: atom_id res chain seq x y z
N MET A 1 68.84 18.46 26.73
CA MET A 1 67.78 19.45 26.42
C MET A 1 66.46 18.70 26.50
N ARG A 2 65.82 18.81 27.66
CA ARG A 2 64.72 17.97 28.16
C ARG A 2 63.75 18.90 28.90
N LYS A 3 62.52 18.41 29.10
CA LYS A 3 61.39 18.91 29.90
C LYS A 3 60.27 19.39 28.99
N THR A 4 58.99 19.04 29.16
CA THR A 4 58.20 18.56 30.32
C THR A 4 56.77 18.29 29.79
N LEU A 5 56.03 17.26 30.24
CA LEU A 5 55.01 17.32 31.32
C LEU A 5 54.00 18.48 31.13
N GLY A 6 52.69 18.35 31.27
CA GLY A 6 51.82 17.31 31.80
C GLY A 6 50.37 17.82 31.70
N THR A 7 49.40 16.92 31.56
CA THR A 7 48.32 16.67 32.55
C THR A 7 47.70 17.91 33.18
N TRP A 8 46.40 18.12 33.00
CA TRP A 8 45.47 18.45 34.09
C TRP A 8 44.07 17.89 33.78
N GLU A 9 43.56 17.17 34.78
CA GLU A 9 42.19 16.65 34.89
C GLU A 9 41.17 17.77 35.17
N ALA A 10 39.92 17.46 34.82
CA ALA A 10 38.65 17.82 35.46
C ALA A 10 38.30 19.31 35.70
N THR A 11 37.14 19.74 35.20
CA THR A 11 35.92 19.98 36.02
C THR A 11 34.78 20.46 35.11
N LEU A 12 33.57 19.92 35.34
CA LEU A 12 32.31 20.27 34.70
C LEU A 12 32.03 21.78 34.67
N CYS A 13 31.47 22.28 33.56
CA CYS A 13 30.30 23.15 33.62
C CYS A 13 29.54 23.16 32.27
N GLY A 14 28.22 23.22 32.37
CA GLY A 14 27.23 22.93 31.33
C GLY A 14 27.42 23.55 29.96
N LEU A 15 27.02 22.78 28.94
CA LEU A 15 26.04 23.22 27.96
C LEU A 15 25.37 21.97 27.36
N PHE A 16 24.10 21.74 27.69
CA PHE A 16 23.26 20.82 26.94
C PHE A 16 23.10 21.39 25.52
N VAL A 17 23.86 20.88 24.56
CA VAL A 17 23.50 21.02 23.15
C VAL A 17 22.40 20.01 22.90
N VAL A 18 21.17 20.50 22.85
CA VAL A 18 20.03 19.81 22.24
C VAL A 18 20.40 19.56 20.78
N MET A 19 20.94 18.38 20.47
CA MET A 19 20.92 17.89 19.10
C MET A 19 19.48 17.48 18.79
N SER A 20 18.71 18.43 18.27
CA SER A 20 17.48 18.14 17.54
C SER A 20 17.84 17.34 16.29
N LEU A 21 17.89 16.01 16.41
CA LEU A 21 17.78 15.11 15.27
C LEU A 21 16.31 15.09 14.84
N SER A 22 15.88 16.12 14.11
CA SER A 22 14.66 16.06 13.30
C SER A 22 15.01 15.42 11.96
N ALA A 23 15.03 14.08 11.90
CA ALA A 23 14.91 13.37 10.63
C ALA A 23 13.42 13.07 10.41
N THR A 24 12.65 14.10 10.02
CA THR A 24 11.33 13.87 9.42
C THR A 24 11.58 13.31 8.02
N HIS A 25 11.30 12.02 7.80
CA HIS A 25 11.14 11.51 6.44
C HIS A 25 9.93 12.23 5.82
N ASN A 26 10.22 13.18 4.95
CA ASN A 26 9.26 14.04 4.27
C ASN A 26 8.72 13.30 3.03
N VAL A 27 7.45 12.89 3.06
CA VAL A 27 6.78 12.02 2.05
C VAL A 27 6.00 12.84 1.01
N TRP A 28 6.55 13.96 0.53
CA TRP A 28 5.70 15.02 -0.04
C TRP A 28 5.70 15.18 -1.58
N ALA A 29 6.40 14.35 -2.36
CA ALA A 29 6.57 14.56 -3.81
C ALA A 29 6.00 13.44 -4.71
N GLN A 30 5.02 12.68 -4.24
CA GLN A 30 4.67 11.41 -4.87
C GLN A 30 3.50 11.50 -5.85
N LEU A 31 3.69 11.03 -7.08
CA LEU A 31 2.57 10.72 -7.97
C LEU A 31 1.87 9.44 -7.47
N SER A 32 0.55 9.37 -7.68
CA SER A 32 -0.28 8.19 -7.41
C SER A 32 -0.63 7.49 -8.71
N GLY A 33 -0.71 6.15 -8.68
CA GLY A 33 -0.95 5.32 -9.85
C GLY A 33 0.33 4.82 -10.52
N SER A 34 0.22 3.67 -11.18
CA SER A 34 1.33 2.92 -11.79
C SER A 34 1.01 2.56 -13.24
N ASP A 35 0.15 3.35 -13.89
CA ASP A 35 -0.35 3.01 -15.22
C ASP A 35 0.58 3.54 -16.33
N LYS A 36 1.03 4.80 -16.23
CA LYS A 36 1.86 5.45 -17.25
C LYS A 36 2.63 6.65 -16.69
N LEU A 37 3.96 6.64 -16.84
CA LEU A 37 4.83 7.78 -16.53
C LEU A 37 5.40 8.36 -17.82
N VAL A 38 5.14 9.65 -18.06
CA VAL A 38 5.68 10.38 -19.21
C VAL A 38 6.76 11.35 -18.76
N PRO A 39 8.05 11.00 -18.92
CA PRO A 39 9.15 11.86 -18.52
C PRO A 39 9.58 12.82 -19.63
N VAL A 40 10.05 14.01 -19.27
CA VAL A 40 10.82 14.90 -20.15
C VAL A 40 11.98 15.51 -19.38
N ALA A 41 13.20 15.26 -19.87
CA ALA A 41 14.39 15.92 -19.35
C ALA A 41 14.44 17.36 -19.86
N TRP A 42 14.56 18.31 -18.94
CA TRP A 42 14.51 19.74 -19.25
C TRP A 42 15.91 20.36 -19.19
N ASN A 43 16.06 21.55 -19.78
CA ASN A 43 17.36 22.25 -19.86
C ASN A 43 17.79 22.97 -18.57
N ASN A 44 17.16 22.66 -17.44
CA ASN A 44 17.43 23.24 -16.12
C ASN A 44 17.95 22.21 -15.10
N GLY A 45 18.36 21.02 -15.56
CA GLY A 45 18.82 19.94 -14.68
C GLY A 45 17.69 19.21 -13.93
N LYS A 46 16.45 19.36 -14.39
CA LYS A 46 15.28 18.66 -13.85
C LYS A 46 14.66 17.73 -14.88
N ILE A 47 13.96 16.70 -14.40
CA ILE A 47 13.06 15.87 -15.21
C ILE A 47 11.63 16.13 -14.72
N TYR A 48 10.70 16.33 -15.63
CA TYR A 48 9.29 16.46 -15.31
C TYR A 48 8.59 15.16 -15.69
N PHE A 49 7.94 14.53 -14.71
CA PHE A 49 7.18 13.30 -14.88
C PHE A 49 5.69 13.62 -14.85
N PHE A 50 5.00 13.41 -15.98
CA PHE A 50 3.57 13.64 -16.11
C PHE A 50 2.80 12.34 -15.90
N HIS A 51 1.71 12.42 -15.14
CA HIS A 51 0.77 11.33 -14.92
C HIS A 51 -0.65 11.88 -14.71
N GLY A 52 -1.63 11.38 -15.44
CA GLY A 52 -3.01 11.88 -15.38
C GLY A 52 -3.08 13.40 -15.64
N GLY A 53 -3.65 14.16 -14.71
CA GLY A 53 -3.73 15.62 -14.74
C GLY A 53 -2.63 16.35 -13.96
N ALA A 54 -1.62 15.64 -13.46
CA ALA A 54 -0.60 16.18 -12.58
C ALA A 54 0.83 15.85 -13.05
N TYR A 55 1.82 16.50 -12.44
CA TYR A 55 3.23 16.20 -12.68
C TYR A 55 4.06 16.34 -11.40
N ALA A 56 5.17 15.61 -11.35
CA ALA A 56 6.23 15.76 -10.35
C ALA A 56 7.52 16.24 -11.03
N ARG A 57 8.38 16.90 -10.27
CA ARG A 57 9.69 17.38 -10.73
C ARG A 57 10.80 16.62 -10.01
N TYR A 58 11.73 16.06 -10.77
CA TYR A 58 12.86 15.29 -10.29
C TYR A 58 14.15 16.08 -10.44
N ASP A 59 14.91 16.17 -9.36
CA ASP A 59 16.22 16.79 -9.32
C ASP A 59 17.30 15.77 -9.68
N ILE A 60 17.96 16.01 -10.82
CA ILE A 60 19.00 15.13 -11.34
C ILE A 60 20.28 15.19 -10.48
N ALA A 61 20.60 16.36 -9.92
CA ALA A 61 21.81 16.53 -9.12
C ALA A 61 21.67 15.91 -7.73
N HIS A 62 20.47 15.96 -7.16
CA HIS A 62 20.17 15.39 -5.84
C HIS A 62 19.55 13.98 -5.90
N ASP A 63 19.32 13.46 -7.10
CA ASP A 63 18.76 12.13 -7.37
C ASP A 63 17.47 11.84 -6.58
N ARG A 64 16.54 12.81 -6.60
CA ARG A 64 15.25 12.71 -5.90
C ARG A 64 14.19 13.63 -6.48
N ALA A 65 12.92 13.31 -6.25
CA ALA A 65 11.82 14.23 -6.50
C ALA A 65 11.84 15.43 -5.55
N ASP A 66 11.56 16.62 -6.08
CA ASP A 66 11.40 17.85 -5.32
C ASP A 66 10.07 17.83 -4.55
N SER A 67 10.08 18.23 -3.28
CA SER A 67 8.87 18.37 -2.46
C SER A 67 7.97 19.53 -2.90
N ASP A 68 8.57 20.60 -3.41
CA ASP A 68 7.89 21.83 -3.81
C ASP A 68 8.65 22.55 -4.94
N ASP A 69 8.02 23.57 -5.50
CA ASP A 69 8.57 24.33 -6.62
C ASP A 69 9.61 25.39 -6.24
N GLY A 70 9.92 25.56 -4.95
CA GLY A 70 10.79 26.62 -4.41
C GLY A 70 10.06 27.90 -4.03
N SER A 71 8.74 27.99 -4.28
CA SER A 71 7.87 29.12 -3.91
C SER A 71 6.78 28.73 -2.91
N GLY A 72 6.87 27.52 -2.34
CA GLY A 72 5.94 26.99 -1.35
C GLY A 72 4.79 26.17 -1.94
N ASN A 73 4.76 25.91 -3.26
CA ASN A 73 3.77 25.02 -3.85
C ASN A 73 4.29 23.59 -3.93
N SER A 74 3.66 22.68 -3.19
CA SER A 74 4.05 21.27 -3.16
C SER A 74 3.74 20.52 -4.44
N TYR A 75 4.53 19.47 -4.71
CA TYR A 75 4.25 18.46 -5.72
C TYR A 75 3.34 17.34 -5.15
N PRO A 76 2.65 16.55 -5.99
CA PRO A 76 2.48 16.73 -7.43
C PRO A 76 1.61 17.96 -7.74
N ARG A 77 1.89 18.64 -8.86
CA ARG A 77 1.21 19.88 -9.25
C ARG A 77 0.29 19.65 -10.45
N SER A 78 -0.79 20.42 -10.52
CA SER A 78 -1.71 20.43 -11.65
C SER A 78 -1.00 20.86 -12.94
N ILE A 79 -1.17 20.07 -14.01
CA ILE A 79 -0.65 20.44 -15.34
C ILE A 79 -1.34 21.71 -15.83
N ARG A 80 -2.68 21.75 -15.72
CA ARG A 80 -3.51 22.90 -16.15
C ARG A 80 -3.03 24.23 -15.57
N GLU A 81 -2.63 24.23 -14.31
CA GLU A 81 -2.22 25.45 -13.60
C GLU A 81 -0.76 25.81 -13.84
N SER A 82 0.10 24.82 -14.08
CA SER A 82 1.56 25.04 -14.14
C SER A 82 2.11 25.08 -15.57
N TRP A 83 1.35 24.63 -16.57
CA TRP A 83 1.79 24.55 -17.97
C TRP A 83 0.81 25.32 -18.88
N PRO A 84 0.90 26.66 -18.93
CA PRO A 84 -0.08 27.49 -19.62
C PRO A 84 -0.23 27.11 -21.10
N GLY A 85 -1.48 26.85 -21.51
CA GLY A 85 -1.83 26.49 -22.88
C GLY A 85 -1.53 25.05 -23.29
N LEU A 86 -0.92 24.23 -22.43
CA LEU A 86 -0.65 22.82 -22.70
C LEU A 86 -1.91 21.96 -22.51
N PHE A 87 -1.87 20.70 -22.96
CA PHE A 87 -2.86 19.69 -22.59
C PHE A 87 -3.01 19.63 -21.07
N ALA A 88 -4.24 19.73 -20.58
CA ALA A 88 -4.52 19.77 -19.15
C ALA A 88 -4.34 18.42 -18.43
N GLU A 89 -4.34 17.31 -19.17
CA GLU A 89 -4.23 15.94 -18.66
C GLU A 89 -3.93 14.92 -19.78
N THR A 90 -3.50 13.73 -19.38
CA THR A 90 -3.27 12.53 -20.20
C THR A 90 -2.36 12.80 -21.41
N ILE A 91 -1.17 13.34 -21.14
CA ILE A 91 -0.10 13.45 -22.13
C ILE A 91 0.37 12.04 -22.47
N ASP A 92 0.51 11.74 -23.76
CA ASP A 92 0.95 10.42 -24.20
C ASP A 92 2.47 10.30 -24.31
N ALA A 93 3.14 11.34 -24.80
CA ALA A 93 4.59 11.40 -24.88
C ALA A 93 5.06 12.86 -24.82
N ALA A 94 6.27 13.09 -24.35
CA ALA A 94 6.90 14.40 -24.31
C ALA A 94 8.38 14.31 -24.70
N VAL A 95 8.91 15.34 -25.37
CA VAL A 95 10.32 15.38 -25.73
C VAL A 95 10.82 16.82 -25.82
N PHE A 96 11.96 17.08 -25.18
CA PHE A 96 12.72 18.30 -25.40
C PHE A 96 13.50 18.17 -26.71
N TRP A 97 13.26 19.07 -27.66
CA TRP A 97 13.76 18.90 -29.03
C TRP A 97 15.09 19.64 -29.24
N PRO A 98 16.17 18.97 -29.64
CA PRO A 98 17.54 19.51 -29.60
C PRO A 98 17.86 20.50 -30.72
N ALA A 99 17.11 20.49 -31.82
CA ALA A 99 17.32 21.41 -32.93
C ALA A 99 16.03 21.58 -33.74
N PRO A 100 15.64 22.81 -34.11
CA PRO A 100 14.52 23.03 -35.01
C PRO A 100 14.74 22.31 -36.36
N PRO A 101 13.69 21.85 -37.05
CA PRO A 101 13.82 21.22 -38.36
C PRO A 101 14.52 22.17 -39.36
N PRO A 102 15.46 21.70 -40.20
CA PRO A 102 16.05 22.57 -41.21
C PRO A 102 15.00 23.02 -42.23
N GLY A 103 14.98 24.32 -42.50
CA GLY A 103 14.05 24.95 -43.44
C GLY A 103 12.81 25.60 -42.80
N GLY A 104 12.62 25.48 -41.48
CA GLY A 104 11.62 26.26 -40.74
C GLY A 104 12.21 27.53 -40.15
N ALA A 105 11.46 28.63 -40.14
CA ALA A 105 11.79 29.88 -39.44
C ALA A 105 11.81 29.76 -37.89
N GLU A 106 12.02 28.54 -37.38
CA GLU A 106 11.88 28.19 -35.97
C GLU A 106 13.23 28.37 -35.28
N ILE A 107 13.42 29.49 -34.58
CA ILE A 107 14.65 29.82 -33.83
C ILE A 107 14.52 29.53 -32.32
N LYS A 108 13.40 28.93 -31.90
CA LYS A 108 13.04 28.72 -30.50
C LYS A 108 13.51 27.37 -30.00
N THR A 109 13.92 27.33 -28.74
CA THR A 109 14.06 26.10 -27.96
C THR A 109 12.66 25.62 -27.58
N VAL A 110 12.30 24.40 -27.99
CA VAL A 110 10.93 23.90 -27.85
C VAL A 110 10.89 22.47 -27.33
N ALA A 111 9.80 22.16 -26.63
CA ALA A 111 9.40 20.79 -26.33
C ALA A 111 8.12 20.45 -27.10
N TYR A 112 7.96 19.18 -27.46
CA TYR A 112 6.73 18.66 -28.07
C TYR A 112 6.03 17.72 -27.11
N PHE A 113 4.71 17.87 -27.04
CA PHE A 113 3.83 17.04 -26.24
C PHE A 113 2.79 16.41 -27.15
N PHE A 114 2.59 15.11 -27.04
CA PHE A 114 1.69 14.33 -27.89
C PHE A 114 0.49 13.86 -27.09
N LYS A 115 -0.70 13.85 -27.72
CA LYS A 115 -1.93 13.29 -27.16
C LYS A 115 -2.84 12.82 -28.29
N GLY A 116 -3.14 11.52 -28.33
CA GLY A 116 -3.82 10.88 -29.45
C GLY A 116 -3.13 11.23 -30.77
N ASN A 117 -3.91 11.64 -31.77
CA ASN A 117 -3.39 11.95 -33.11
C ASN A 117 -2.82 13.38 -33.24
N GLN A 118 -2.64 14.10 -32.13
CA GLN A 118 -2.24 15.50 -32.12
C GLN A 118 -0.99 15.76 -31.29
N PHE A 119 -0.37 16.91 -31.53
CA PHE A 119 0.72 17.42 -30.72
C PHE A 119 0.57 18.93 -30.44
N MET A 120 1.19 19.37 -29.35
CA MET A 120 1.40 20.76 -28.99
C MET A 120 2.89 21.08 -28.94
N ARG A 121 3.22 22.34 -29.21
CA ARG A 121 4.57 22.88 -29.08
C ARG A 121 4.64 23.80 -27.87
N TYR A 122 5.61 23.57 -27.00
CA TYR A 122 5.88 24.38 -25.83
C TYR A 122 7.12 25.23 -26.06
N ASP A 123 6.98 26.55 -25.94
CA ASP A 123 8.08 27.50 -26.01
C ASP A 123 8.75 27.55 -24.63
N VAL A 124 9.96 26.98 -24.55
CA VAL A 124 10.70 26.86 -23.29
C VAL A 124 11.09 28.22 -22.73
N ALA A 125 11.38 29.19 -23.58
CA ALA A 125 11.79 30.52 -23.14
C ALA A 125 10.60 31.38 -22.70
N ALA A 126 9.45 31.20 -23.36
CA ALA A 126 8.22 31.92 -22.99
C ALA A 126 7.40 31.22 -21.90
N ASP A 127 7.80 30.01 -21.48
CA ASP A 127 7.15 29.18 -20.45
C ASP A 127 5.64 28.97 -20.71
N ARG A 128 5.29 28.68 -21.97
CA ARG A 128 3.92 28.41 -22.40
C ARG A 128 3.84 27.62 -23.71
N ALA A 129 2.72 26.94 -23.91
CA ALA A 129 2.39 26.37 -25.21
C ALA A 129 2.09 27.49 -26.22
N ASP A 130 2.53 27.31 -27.46
CA ASP A 130 2.18 28.21 -28.54
C ASP A 130 0.71 28.01 -28.94
N ALA A 131 -0.02 29.12 -29.14
CA ALA A 131 -1.40 29.07 -29.61
C ALA A 131 -1.49 28.69 -31.11
N ALA A 132 -0.48 29.04 -31.90
CA ALA A 132 -0.40 28.74 -33.33
C ALA A 132 1.06 28.62 -33.80
N ASP A 133 1.27 28.02 -34.97
CA ASP A 133 2.58 27.97 -35.61
C ASP A 133 2.93 29.27 -36.37
N GLY A 134 4.11 29.29 -37.02
CA GLY A 134 4.57 30.45 -37.78
C GLY A 134 3.74 30.80 -39.01
N ALA A 135 2.82 29.93 -39.43
CA ALA A 135 1.86 30.16 -40.51
C ALA A 135 0.45 30.51 -39.98
N GLY A 136 0.29 30.70 -38.67
CA GLY A 136 -0.99 31.04 -38.03
C GLY A 136 -1.93 29.84 -37.83
N ARG A 137 -1.46 28.60 -38.03
CA ARG A 137 -2.29 27.39 -37.81
C ARG A 137 -2.35 27.07 -36.31
N PRO A 138 -3.55 26.93 -35.72
CA PRO A 138 -3.68 26.75 -34.28
C PRO A 138 -3.16 25.38 -33.79
N TYR A 139 -2.72 25.33 -32.55
CA TYR A 139 -2.48 24.09 -31.80
C TYR A 139 -3.73 23.67 -31.01
N PRO A 140 -3.94 22.37 -30.71
CA PRO A 140 -3.08 21.24 -31.07
C PRO A 140 -3.17 20.90 -32.57
N GLN A 141 -2.04 20.45 -33.14
CA GLN A 141 -1.91 20.15 -34.56
C GLN A 141 -1.84 18.63 -34.81
N PRO A 142 -2.36 18.10 -35.93
CA PRO A 142 -2.22 16.68 -36.25
C PRO A 142 -0.76 16.27 -36.43
N ILE A 143 -0.38 15.10 -35.91
CA ILE A 143 0.98 14.57 -36.00
C ILE A 143 1.46 14.51 -37.46
N SER A 144 0.57 14.13 -38.39
CA SER A 144 0.81 14.03 -39.83
C SER A 144 1.31 15.33 -40.47
N MET A 145 1.05 16.49 -39.87
CA MET A 145 1.49 17.77 -40.42
C MET A 145 2.98 18.04 -40.22
N LYS A 146 3.54 17.61 -39.08
CA LYS A 146 4.93 17.93 -38.72
C LYS A 146 5.86 16.73 -38.79
N TRP A 147 5.39 15.51 -38.65
CA TRP A 147 6.25 14.35 -38.45
C TRP A 147 6.15 13.37 -39.62
N PRO A 148 6.86 13.60 -40.73
CA PRO A 148 6.75 12.75 -41.91
C PRO A 148 7.34 11.36 -41.67
N GLY A 149 6.56 10.34 -41.99
CA GLY A 149 6.99 8.94 -41.91
C GLY A 149 6.91 8.31 -40.51
N ILE A 150 6.32 8.99 -39.52
CA ILE A 150 5.90 8.36 -38.26
C ILE A 150 4.40 8.06 -38.26
N TRP A 151 3.93 7.32 -37.28
CA TRP A 151 2.50 7.04 -37.10
C TRP A 151 1.70 8.32 -36.81
N THR A 152 0.48 8.37 -37.33
CA THR A 152 -0.36 9.57 -37.27
C THR A 152 -1.48 9.48 -36.23
N ASP A 153 -1.66 8.32 -35.60
CA ASP A 153 -2.75 8.02 -34.67
C ASP A 153 -2.38 8.27 -33.20
N ARG A 154 -1.18 7.86 -32.76
CA ARG A 154 -0.63 8.13 -31.42
C ARG A 154 0.86 7.80 -31.32
N ILE A 155 1.49 8.29 -30.26
CA ILE A 155 2.89 8.03 -29.89
C ILE A 155 2.94 7.75 -28.38
N ASP A 156 3.55 6.64 -27.96
CA ASP A 156 3.61 6.25 -26.55
C ASP A 156 4.83 6.80 -25.82
N ALA A 157 5.97 6.93 -26.51
CA ALA A 157 7.17 7.57 -25.97
C ALA A 157 8.05 8.12 -27.09
N VAL A 158 8.86 9.13 -26.77
CA VAL A 158 9.87 9.69 -27.69
C VAL A 158 11.18 9.87 -26.94
N LEU A 159 12.27 9.40 -27.54
CA LEU A 159 13.62 9.50 -26.99
C LEU A 159 14.57 10.12 -28.01
N VAL A 160 15.17 11.25 -27.68
CA VAL A 160 16.35 11.73 -28.41
C VAL A 160 17.55 10.91 -27.96
N TRP A 161 18.21 10.22 -28.90
CA TRP A 161 19.34 9.37 -28.56
C TRP A 161 20.54 10.24 -28.12
N PRO A 162 21.18 9.93 -26.97
CA PRO A 162 22.14 10.86 -26.35
C PRO A 162 23.50 10.92 -27.05
N VAL A 163 23.79 9.97 -27.94
CA VAL A 163 25.03 9.94 -28.73
C VAL A 163 24.71 9.88 -30.23
N PRO A 164 25.60 10.31 -31.14
CA PRO A 164 25.35 10.17 -32.58
C PRO A 164 25.25 8.69 -33.00
N ARG A 165 24.24 8.34 -33.81
CA ARG A 165 24.15 7.04 -34.50
C ARG A 165 24.58 7.22 -35.95
N ASN A 166 25.67 6.56 -36.35
CA ASN A 166 26.27 6.72 -37.69
C ASN A 166 26.51 8.20 -38.05
N GLY A 167 27.03 8.98 -37.08
CA GLY A 167 27.31 10.41 -37.24
C GLY A 167 26.07 11.32 -37.27
N ARG A 168 24.87 10.80 -37.00
CA ARG A 168 23.60 11.55 -37.02
C ARG A 168 22.97 11.61 -35.64
N THR A 169 22.37 12.74 -35.29
CA THR A 169 21.44 12.83 -34.15
C THR A 169 20.11 12.22 -34.57
N VAL A 170 19.63 11.23 -33.81
CA VAL A 170 18.39 10.51 -34.11
C VAL A 170 17.46 10.54 -32.91
N ALA A 171 16.16 10.52 -33.18
CA ALA A 171 15.13 10.25 -32.18
C ALA A 171 14.50 8.88 -32.44
N TYR A 172 14.00 8.24 -31.38
CA TYR A 172 13.21 7.03 -31.46
C TYR A 172 11.79 7.32 -30.99
N PHE A 173 10.82 7.02 -31.84
CA PHE A 173 9.39 7.08 -31.52
C PHE A 173 8.90 5.67 -31.25
N PHE A 174 8.17 5.47 -30.15
CA PHE A 174 7.64 4.17 -29.74
C PHE A 174 6.13 4.19 -29.79
N ARG A 175 5.52 3.08 -30.23
CA ARG A 175 4.08 2.89 -30.24
C ARG A 175 3.78 1.39 -30.18
N ASN A 176 3.04 0.95 -29.16
CA ASN A 176 2.84 -0.46 -28.84
C ASN A 176 4.19 -1.20 -28.84
N ASN A 177 4.26 -2.37 -29.47
CA ASN A 177 5.46 -3.20 -29.58
C ASN A 177 6.43 -2.79 -30.71
N GLU A 178 6.27 -1.59 -31.28
CA GLU A 178 7.07 -1.11 -32.42
C GLU A 178 7.81 0.19 -32.09
N TYR A 179 8.87 0.46 -32.85
CA TYR A 179 9.60 1.73 -32.80
C TYR A 179 10.01 2.22 -34.20
N ILE A 180 10.20 3.53 -34.34
CA ILE A 180 10.67 4.22 -35.54
C ILE A 180 11.91 5.03 -35.18
N ARG A 181 12.99 4.90 -35.97
CA ARG A 181 14.14 5.81 -35.89
C ARG A 181 13.93 6.99 -36.84
N PHE A 182 14.08 8.19 -36.30
CA PHE A 182 13.86 9.46 -36.99
C PHE A 182 15.15 10.26 -37.07
N ASP A 183 15.54 10.66 -38.27
CA ASP A 183 16.68 11.53 -38.52
C ASP A 183 16.27 12.98 -38.20
N ILE A 184 16.78 13.53 -37.10
CA ILE A 184 16.40 14.87 -36.65
C ILE A 184 16.86 15.92 -37.66
N LYS A 185 18.07 15.77 -38.22
CA LYS A 185 18.64 16.73 -39.16
C LYS A 185 17.92 16.67 -40.50
N HIS A 186 17.58 15.51 -41.03
CA HIS A 186 16.86 15.44 -42.31
C HIS A 186 15.34 15.46 -42.16
N HIS A 187 14.85 15.54 -40.92
CA HIS A 187 13.44 15.61 -40.55
C HIS A 187 12.58 14.54 -41.23
N ARG A 188 13.00 13.28 -41.10
CA ARG A 188 12.30 12.12 -41.70
C ARG A 188 12.54 10.82 -40.92
N ALA A 189 11.58 9.92 -40.97
CA ALA A 189 11.83 8.53 -40.57
C ALA A 189 12.88 7.87 -41.48
N ASP A 190 13.75 7.05 -40.89
CA ASP A 190 14.69 6.22 -41.66
C ASP A 190 13.91 5.15 -42.46
N PRO A 191 14.37 4.75 -43.66
CA PRO A 191 13.77 3.64 -44.41
C PRO A 191 13.82 2.31 -43.63
N GLY A 192 12.77 1.48 -43.80
CA GLY A 192 12.68 0.17 -43.17
C GLY A 192 12.15 0.18 -41.72
N TYR A 193 11.51 1.27 -41.32
CA TYR A 193 10.73 1.40 -40.09
C TYR A 193 9.22 1.48 -40.41
N PRO A 194 8.32 1.11 -39.46
CA PRO A 194 8.60 0.69 -38.09
C PRO A 194 9.26 -0.70 -37.99
N LYS A 195 9.91 -0.94 -36.85
CA LYS A 195 10.50 -2.24 -36.50
C LYS A 195 9.94 -2.70 -35.15
N PRO A 196 9.85 -4.02 -34.89
CA PRO A 196 9.46 -4.53 -33.59
C PRO A 196 10.53 -4.21 -32.54
N ILE A 197 10.12 -3.87 -31.32
CA ILE A 197 11.04 -3.71 -30.19
C ILE A 197 11.74 -5.04 -29.90
N ALA A 198 10.96 -6.13 -29.85
CA ALA A 198 11.46 -7.49 -29.69
C ALA A 198 12.56 -7.81 -30.72
N GLY A 199 13.71 -8.26 -30.23
CA GLY A 199 14.84 -8.68 -31.06
C GLY A 199 15.70 -7.55 -31.66
N ASN A 200 15.29 -6.29 -31.56
CA ASN A 200 16.07 -5.15 -32.04
C ASN A 200 16.73 -4.32 -30.92
N TRP A 201 16.35 -4.56 -29.66
CA TRP A 201 16.92 -3.95 -28.46
C TRP A 201 17.51 -5.04 -27.56
N PRO A 202 18.83 -5.26 -27.58
CA PRO A 202 19.46 -6.34 -26.82
C PRO A 202 19.16 -6.23 -25.31
N ASN A 203 18.87 -7.37 -24.69
CA ASN A 203 18.49 -7.51 -23.27
C ASN A 203 17.23 -6.75 -22.81
N PHE A 204 16.50 -6.08 -23.71
CA PHE A 204 15.34 -5.27 -23.36
C PHE A 204 14.11 -6.13 -23.03
N LYS A 205 13.42 -5.84 -21.91
CA LYS A 205 12.28 -6.66 -21.41
C LYS A 205 10.91 -6.08 -21.75
N PHE A 206 10.81 -4.77 -21.96
CA PHE A 206 9.56 -4.10 -22.35
C PHE A 206 9.27 -4.26 -23.86
N VAL A 207 9.19 -5.52 -24.32
CA VAL A 207 9.08 -5.87 -25.74
C VAL A 207 7.71 -5.56 -26.35
N ASP A 208 6.70 -5.38 -25.51
CA ASP A 208 5.31 -5.07 -25.85
C ASP A 208 5.01 -3.56 -25.88
N GLY A 209 5.96 -2.73 -25.46
CA GLY A 209 5.88 -1.28 -25.49
C GLY A 209 6.33 -0.62 -24.19
N ILE A 210 6.50 0.71 -24.24
CA ILE A 210 6.97 1.56 -23.15
C ILE A 210 6.07 2.78 -22.99
N ASP A 211 6.06 3.35 -21.79
CA ASP A 211 5.29 4.55 -21.43
C ASP A 211 6.10 5.83 -21.54
N GLY A 212 7.42 5.71 -21.41
CA GLY A 212 8.32 6.85 -21.33
C GLY A 212 9.77 6.43 -21.45
N ALA A 213 10.61 7.35 -21.89
CA ALA A 213 12.05 7.15 -21.94
C ALA A 213 12.79 8.47 -21.78
N ILE A 214 13.91 8.47 -21.06
CA ILE A 214 14.81 9.61 -20.95
C ILE A 214 16.26 9.18 -21.06
N ALA A 215 17.02 9.97 -21.81
CA ALA A 215 18.47 9.94 -21.71
C ALA A 215 18.89 10.68 -20.44
N TRP A 216 19.70 10.04 -19.60
CA TRP A 216 20.30 10.72 -18.46
C TRP A 216 21.32 11.75 -18.97
N PRO A 217 21.28 13.01 -18.51
CA PRO A 217 22.09 14.07 -19.12
C PRO A 217 23.58 13.97 -18.79
N THR A 218 23.93 13.24 -17.73
CA THR A 218 25.30 12.98 -17.32
C THR A 218 25.65 11.50 -17.46
N LYS A 219 26.94 11.19 -17.49
CA LYS A 219 27.38 9.80 -17.47
C LYS A 219 27.14 9.19 -16.09
N VAL A 220 26.61 7.98 -16.06
CA VAL A 220 26.46 7.15 -14.87
C VAL A 220 27.50 6.05 -14.97
N ASP A 221 28.38 5.92 -13.97
CA ASP A 221 29.48 4.96 -13.98
C ASP A 221 30.38 5.04 -15.24
N GLY A 222 30.55 6.26 -15.77
CA GLY A 222 31.32 6.53 -17.00
C GLY A 222 30.59 6.22 -18.32
N LYS A 223 29.34 5.76 -18.26
CA LYS A 223 28.52 5.34 -19.40
C LYS A 223 27.42 6.34 -19.71
N SER A 224 27.07 6.49 -20.99
CA SER A 224 25.82 7.15 -21.37
C SER A 224 24.65 6.20 -21.11
N VAL A 225 23.61 6.68 -20.42
CA VAL A 225 22.51 5.84 -19.96
C VAL A 225 21.16 6.38 -20.43
N VAL A 226 20.26 5.47 -20.79
CA VAL A 226 18.84 5.76 -20.98
C VAL A 226 18.02 4.97 -19.96
N TYR A 227 17.02 5.60 -19.37
CA TYR A 227 16.01 4.95 -18.55
C TYR A 227 14.71 4.84 -19.34
N PHE A 228 14.15 3.64 -19.39
CA PHE A 228 12.86 3.33 -20.01
C PHE A 228 11.85 2.99 -18.92
N PHE A 229 10.62 3.47 -19.04
CA PHE A 229 9.56 3.29 -18.05
C PHE A 229 8.38 2.53 -18.65
N LYS A 230 7.78 1.65 -17.84
CA LYS A 230 6.54 0.96 -18.14
C LYS A 230 5.82 0.64 -16.83
N GLY A 231 4.62 1.19 -16.64
CA GLY A 231 3.88 1.12 -15.41
C GLY A 231 4.64 1.68 -14.20
N ASP A 232 4.75 0.90 -13.13
CA ASP A 232 5.58 1.18 -11.95
C ASP A 232 7.04 0.71 -12.08
N GLN A 233 7.46 0.24 -13.25
CA GLN A 233 8.79 -0.31 -13.46
C GLN A 233 9.64 0.55 -14.41
N TYR A 234 10.95 0.40 -14.28
CA TYR A 234 11.90 0.97 -15.21
C TYR A 234 13.06 0.01 -15.54
N MET A 235 13.71 0.27 -16.66
CA MET A 235 14.93 -0.42 -17.09
C MET A 235 16.02 0.59 -17.44
N ARG A 236 17.27 0.24 -17.15
CA ARG A 236 18.45 1.00 -17.58
C ARG A 236 19.03 0.39 -18.85
N TYR A 237 19.46 1.26 -19.77
CA TYR A 237 20.10 0.88 -21.03
C TYR A 237 21.44 1.58 -21.18
N ASP A 238 22.50 0.78 -21.25
CA ASP A 238 23.85 1.21 -21.59
C ASP A 238 23.90 1.55 -23.08
N VAL A 239 24.02 2.84 -23.36
CA VAL A 239 24.08 3.37 -24.73
C VAL A 239 25.39 3.00 -25.41
N ASP A 240 26.49 2.92 -24.66
CA ASP A 240 27.82 2.65 -25.18
C ASP A 240 27.96 1.16 -25.54
N ALA A 241 27.38 0.27 -24.72
CA ALA A 241 27.33 -1.18 -25.00
C ALA A 241 26.17 -1.59 -25.91
N ASP A 242 25.25 -0.67 -26.20
CA ASP A 242 24.02 -0.88 -26.98
C ASP A 242 23.17 -2.06 -26.50
N ARG A 243 22.92 -2.12 -25.19
CA ARG A 243 22.08 -3.15 -24.56
C ARG A 243 21.45 -2.66 -23.26
N ALA A 244 20.35 -3.27 -22.87
CA ALA A 244 19.83 -3.13 -21.52
C ALA A 244 20.75 -3.81 -20.51
N ASP A 245 20.85 -3.22 -19.32
CA ASP A 245 21.66 -3.72 -18.23
C ASP A 245 21.11 -5.05 -17.69
N ASP A 246 22.00 -5.94 -17.27
CA ASP A 246 21.66 -7.19 -16.59
C ASP A 246 21.83 -7.06 -15.06
N HIS A 247 21.44 -8.09 -14.31
CA HIS A 247 21.55 -8.14 -12.84
C HIS A 247 22.99 -7.90 -12.33
N ASN A 248 24.02 -8.14 -13.15
CA ASN A 248 25.41 -8.02 -12.74
C ASN A 248 25.92 -6.57 -12.82
N GLU A 249 25.24 -5.70 -13.56
CA GLU A 249 25.61 -4.30 -13.76
C GLU A 249 24.77 -3.38 -12.85
N GLY A 250 25.32 -2.97 -11.70
CA GLY A 250 24.70 -1.95 -10.82
C GLY A 250 23.85 -2.50 -9.66
N GLY A 251 23.80 -3.81 -9.45
CA GLY A 251 23.22 -4.43 -8.24
C GLY A 251 21.70 -4.43 -8.16
N LEU A 252 21.00 -4.04 -9.24
CA LEU A 252 19.54 -4.04 -9.35
C LEU A 252 19.08 -5.06 -10.40
N SER A 253 17.96 -5.74 -10.13
CA SER A 253 17.31 -6.60 -11.12
C SER A 253 16.34 -5.79 -11.95
N TYR A 254 16.58 -5.69 -13.26
CA TYR A 254 15.68 -5.00 -14.19
C TYR A 254 14.65 -5.94 -14.82
N PRO A 255 13.38 -5.50 -15.02
CA PRO A 255 12.84 -4.19 -14.64
C PRO A 255 12.74 -3.99 -13.12
N ALA A 256 13.17 -2.83 -12.65
CA ALA A 256 13.21 -2.46 -11.24
C ALA A 256 12.05 -1.54 -10.89
N SER A 257 11.65 -1.50 -9.62
CA SER A 257 10.57 -0.64 -9.13
C SER A 257 10.96 0.84 -9.19
N VAL A 258 10.10 1.68 -9.77
CA VAL A 258 10.27 3.12 -9.77
C VAL A 258 10.13 3.65 -8.34
N ALA A 259 9.16 3.18 -7.56
CA ALA A 259 8.94 3.67 -6.21
C ALA A 259 10.12 3.38 -5.26
N GLU A 260 10.83 2.28 -5.47
CA GLU A 260 11.99 1.90 -4.65
C GLU A 260 13.26 2.66 -5.03
N ASN A 261 13.43 2.99 -6.32
CA ASN A 261 14.70 3.45 -6.86
C ASN A 261 14.69 4.91 -7.36
N TRP A 262 13.51 5.51 -7.53
CA TRP A 262 13.33 6.92 -7.89
C TRP A 262 12.79 7.67 -6.68
N SER A 263 13.68 7.95 -5.73
CA SER A 263 13.36 8.53 -4.42
C SER A 263 12.35 9.68 -4.49
N GLY A 264 11.19 9.48 -3.87
CA GLY A 264 10.12 10.47 -3.77
C GLY A 264 9.27 10.65 -5.02
N LEU A 265 9.57 9.99 -6.15
CA LEU A 265 8.87 10.19 -7.41
C LEU A 265 7.48 9.54 -7.44
N LEU A 266 7.40 8.28 -7.01
CA LEU A 266 6.16 7.56 -6.83
C LEU A 266 5.96 7.23 -5.34
N THR A 267 4.71 7.19 -4.93
CA THR A 267 4.30 6.35 -3.80
C THR A 267 4.57 4.90 -4.23
N ALA A 268 5.04 4.02 -3.34
CA ALA A 268 4.96 2.59 -3.59
C ALA A 268 3.47 2.22 -3.71
N ASN A 269 2.95 2.31 -4.93
CA ASN A 269 1.58 2.05 -5.33
C ASN A 269 1.65 1.02 -6.45
N SER A 270 1.74 -0.23 -6.04
CA SER A 270 1.63 -1.43 -6.85
C SER A 270 0.24 -1.54 -7.50
N THR A 271 0.11 -1.36 -8.82
CA THR A 271 -0.98 -1.99 -9.58
C THR A 271 -0.53 -3.37 -10.03
N GLY A 272 -1.39 -4.36 -9.86
CA GLY A 272 -1.14 -5.70 -10.37
C GLY A 272 -1.48 -5.90 -11.86
N PRO A 273 -1.31 -7.14 -12.40
CA PRO A 273 -0.87 -8.33 -11.68
C PRO A 273 0.58 -8.74 -11.99
N ILE A 274 1.43 -8.96 -11.00
CA ILE A 274 1.11 -9.58 -9.70
C ILE A 274 0.33 -8.63 -8.78
N ASP A 275 -0.92 -9.00 -8.52
CA ASP A 275 -1.85 -8.21 -7.72
C ASP A 275 -1.23 -8.13 -6.32
N ALA A 276 -1.04 -6.93 -5.77
CA ALA A 276 -0.40 -6.77 -4.47
C ALA A 276 -1.07 -7.64 -3.39
N LEU A 277 -2.39 -7.83 -3.50
CA LEU A 277 -3.13 -8.76 -2.66
C LEU A 277 -2.80 -10.23 -2.98
N ALA A 278 -2.64 -10.59 -4.26
CA ALA A 278 -2.22 -11.94 -4.65
C ALA A 278 -0.77 -12.24 -4.26
N ALA A 279 0.14 -11.27 -4.37
CA ALA A 279 1.52 -11.37 -3.88
C ALA A 279 1.55 -11.53 -2.35
N TYR A 280 0.79 -10.70 -1.64
CA TYR A 280 0.61 -10.83 -0.20
C TYR A 280 0.01 -12.18 0.17
N ALA A 281 -1.02 -12.64 -0.54
CA ALA A 281 -1.63 -13.95 -0.34
C ALA A 281 -0.62 -15.08 -0.58
N LYS A 282 0.26 -14.95 -1.58
CA LYS A 282 1.34 -15.91 -1.78
C LYS A 282 2.33 -15.92 -0.60
N GLN A 283 2.75 -14.76 -0.11
CA GLN A 283 3.63 -14.67 1.07
C GLN A 283 2.99 -15.31 2.31
N CYS A 284 1.68 -15.10 2.48
CA CYS A 284 0.90 -15.72 3.53
C CYS A 284 0.85 -17.24 3.40
N ASP A 285 0.57 -17.74 2.20
CA ASP A 285 0.54 -19.17 1.92
C ASP A 285 1.90 -19.83 2.21
N ASP A 286 3.00 -19.19 1.79
CA ASP A 286 4.36 -19.65 2.05
C ASP A 286 4.69 -19.63 3.57
N ALA A 287 4.32 -18.56 4.28
CA ALA A 287 4.60 -18.41 5.71
C ALA A 287 3.74 -19.32 6.60
N ILE A 288 2.52 -19.64 6.14
CA ILE A 288 1.51 -20.31 6.94
C ILE A 288 1.39 -21.80 6.60
N GLY A 289 1.62 -22.18 5.35
CA GLY A 289 1.48 -23.56 4.88
C GLY A 289 0.03 -23.99 4.65
N ALA A 290 -0.87 -23.02 4.45
CA ALA A 290 -2.26 -23.24 4.07
C ALA A 290 -2.64 -22.17 3.04
N THR A 291 -3.70 -22.36 2.26
CA THR A 291 -4.20 -21.36 1.30
C THR A 291 -5.64 -21.00 1.62
N VAL A 292 -6.01 -19.74 1.41
CA VAL A 292 -7.41 -19.30 1.42
C VAL A 292 -8.10 -19.79 0.13
N PRO A 293 -9.10 -20.69 0.20
CA PRO A 293 -9.81 -21.15 -1.00
C PRO A 293 -10.86 -20.13 -1.46
N ASP A 294 -11.36 -20.30 -2.70
CA ASP A 294 -12.67 -19.74 -3.05
C ASP A 294 -13.73 -20.35 -2.12
N PHE A 295 -14.70 -19.54 -1.70
CA PHE A 295 -15.78 -20.04 -0.85
C PHE A 295 -17.08 -19.30 -1.11
N ASP A 296 -18.17 -19.91 -0.71
CA ASP A 296 -19.50 -19.29 -0.72
C ASP A 296 -19.90 -18.98 0.73
N VAL A 297 -20.18 -17.71 1.00
CA VAL A 297 -20.61 -17.20 2.30
C VAL A 297 -21.99 -17.75 2.66
N ASP A 298 -22.87 -17.93 1.67
CA ASP A 298 -24.22 -18.48 1.85
C ASP A 298 -24.24 -20.01 1.82
N SER A 299 -23.08 -20.65 1.72
CA SER A 299 -22.97 -22.11 1.74
C SER A 299 -23.62 -22.69 3.00
N PRO A 300 -24.38 -23.80 2.89
CA PRO A 300 -24.88 -24.51 4.07
C PRO A 300 -23.75 -25.12 4.93
N LEU A 301 -22.51 -25.10 4.44
CA LEU A 301 -21.33 -25.50 5.21
C LEU A 301 -20.90 -24.43 6.23
N GLY A 302 -21.39 -23.20 6.15
CA GLY A 302 -21.14 -22.14 7.14
C GLY A 302 -22.18 -22.13 8.25
N THR A 303 -21.80 -21.68 9.44
CA THR A 303 -22.72 -21.57 10.59
C THR A 303 -23.24 -20.14 10.70
N THR A 304 -24.56 -19.98 10.90
CA THR A 304 -25.16 -18.67 11.22
C THR A 304 -24.75 -18.23 12.62
N VAL A 305 -24.42 -16.96 12.77
CA VAL A 305 -24.07 -16.33 14.03
C VAL A 305 -24.78 -14.97 14.16
N PRO A 306 -25.25 -14.58 15.35
CA PRO A 306 -25.31 -15.38 16.56
C PRO A 306 -26.34 -16.51 16.44
N THR A 307 -26.12 -17.60 17.18
CA THR A 307 -27.14 -18.64 17.32
C THR A 307 -28.24 -18.12 18.24
N ASP A 308 -29.48 -18.50 17.98
CA ASP A 308 -30.60 -18.23 18.86
C ASP A 308 -31.04 -19.50 19.58
N HIS A 309 -31.54 -19.33 20.79
CA HIS A 309 -32.16 -20.39 21.61
C HIS A 309 -33.62 -20.03 21.90
N LEU A 310 -34.20 -19.27 20.97
CA LEU A 310 -35.58 -18.83 21.03
C LEU A 310 -36.52 -20.01 20.79
N ILE A 311 -37.51 -20.14 21.67
CA ILE A 311 -38.58 -21.13 21.55
C ILE A 311 -39.92 -20.38 21.57
N PRO A 312 -40.75 -20.48 20.51
CA PRO A 312 -40.54 -21.21 19.26
C PRO A 312 -39.43 -20.60 18.38
N ALA A 313 -38.89 -21.36 17.42
CA ALA A 313 -37.73 -20.98 16.60
C ALA A 313 -37.92 -19.67 15.77
N ASN A 314 -39.15 -19.16 15.67
CA ASN A 314 -39.49 -17.89 15.01
C ASN A 314 -39.69 -16.72 15.98
N ALA A 315 -39.47 -16.90 17.29
CA ALA A 315 -39.50 -15.78 18.22
C ALA A 315 -38.41 -14.75 17.88
N ILE A 316 -38.60 -13.52 18.37
CA ILE A 316 -37.72 -12.39 18.12
C ILE A 316 -37.33 -11.81 19.48
N TYR A 317 -36.04 -11.54 19.67
CA TYR A 317 -35.58 -10.84 20.86
C TYR A 317 -36.11 -9.40 20.89
N PRO A 318 -36.54 -8.89 22.05
CA PRO A 318 -36.97 -7.50 22.20
C PRO A 318 -35.85 -6.50 21.85
N ASP A 319 -36.22 -5.31 21.37
CA ASP A 319 -35.37 -4.12 21.30
C ASP A 319 -34.01 -4.26 20.57
N GLY A 320 -33.88 -5.25 19.66
CA GLY A 320 -32.66 -5.48 18.89
C GLY A 320 -31.50 -6.10 19.70
N ALA A 321 -31.79 -6.66 20.87
CA ALA A 321 -30.84 -7.42 21.67
C ALA A 321 -30.75 -8.89 21.24
N CYS A 322 -29.73 -9.61 21.72
CA CYS A 322 -29.74 -11.08 21.79
C CYS A 322 -28.79 -11.61 22.86
N ASP A 323 -28.72 -12.92 23.03
CA ASP A 323 -27.97 -13.52 24.14
C ASP A 323 -26.46 -13.51 23.95
N ARG A 324 -26.00 -13.64 22.71
CA ARG A 324 -24.57 -13.64 22.35
C ARG A 324 -24.31 -12.76 21.13
N PRO A 325 -24.56 -11.43 21.19
CA PRO A 325 -24.43 -10.50 20.05
C PRO A 325 -22.97 -10.21 19.71
N ASN A 326 -22.73 -9.52 18.60
CA ASN A 326 -21.43 -8.92 18.33
C ASN A 326 -21.27 -7.65 19.16
N VAL A 327 -20.75 -7.81 20.37
CA VAL A 327 -20.57 -6.73 21.37
C VAL A 327 -19.57 -5.65 20.95
N LEU A 328 -18.70 -5.92 19.97
CA LEU A 328 -17.72 -4.96 19.46
C LEU A 328 -18.43 -3.82 18.72
N ASN A 329 -19.40 -4.17 17.89
CA ASN A 329 -20.19 -3.21 17.12
C ASN A 329 -21.49 -2.82 17.84
N GLY A 330 -21.79 -3.45 18.97
CA GLY A 330 -22.98 -3.17 19.78
C GLY A 330 -24.29 -3.46 19.04
N VAL A 331 -24.32 -4.55 18.26
CA VAL A 331 -25.47 -4.99 17.47
C VAL A 331 -25.64 -6.51 17.56
N CYS A 332 -26.88 -6.99 17.51
CA CYS A 332 -27.15 -8.43 17.47
C CYS A 332 -26.75 -9.10 16.14
N ASP A 333 -26.74 -8.35 15.03
CA ASP A 333 -26.24 -8.76 13.71
C ASP A 333 -26.61 -10.19 13.28
N ARG A 334 -27.92 -10.50 13.29
CA ARG A 334 -28.45 -11.81 12.86
C ARG A 334 -28.23 -12.04 11.38
N GLY A 335 -27.97 -13.30 11.03
CA GLY A 335 -27.75 -13.72 9.64
C GLY A 335 -26.30 -13.61 9.17
N SER A 336 -25.39 -13.17 10.04
CA SER A 336 -23.94 -13.26 9.81
C SER A 336 -23.50 -14.73 9.76
N ARG A 337 -22.38 -14.98 9.10
CA ARG A 337 -21.90 -16.35 8.82
C ARG A 337 -20.44 -16.47 9.23
N PHE A 338 -20.12 -17.58 9.90
CA PHE A 338 -18.75 -17.95 10.20
C PHE A 338 -18.43 -19.31 9.60
N ARG A 339 -17.20 -19.45 9.10
CA ARG A 339 -16.72 -20.69 8.52
C ARG A 339 -15.26 -20.93 8.84
N VAL A 340 -14.94 -22.16 9.20
CA VAL A 340 -13.56 -22.65 9.21
C VAL A 340 -13.28 -23.20 7.81
N LEU A 341 -12.42 -22.53 7.06
CA LEU A 341 -12.07 -22.90 5.68
C LEU A 341 -10.96 -23.95 5.66
N VAL A 342 -9.99 -23.83 6.57
CA VAL A 342 -8.88 -24.77 6.76
C VAL A 342 -8.63 -24.90 8.26
N ASN A 343 -8.38 -26.13 8.74
CA ASN A 343 -7.88 -26.37 10.08
C ASN A 343 -7.07 -27.66 10.08
N THR A 344 -5.76 -27.51 10.18
CA THR A 344 -4.77 -28.59 10.24
C THR A 344 -4.07 -28.56 11.60
N ASP A 345 -3.15 -29.49 11.86
CA ASP A 345 -2.37 -29.48 13.10
C ASP A 345 -1.47 -28.25 13.23
N HIS A 346 -1.12 -27.59 12.11
CA HIS A 346 -0.16 -26.47 12.09
C HIS A 346 -0.76 -25.13 11.69
N ALA A 347 -1.94 -25.09 11.05
CA ALA A 347 -2.52 -23.84 10.56
C ALA A 347 -4.06 -23.86 10.57
N TYR A 348 -4.66 -22.67 10.55
CA TYR A 348 -6.08 -22.51 10.26
C TYR A 348 -6.36 -21.29 9.40
N VAL A 349 -7.49 -21.33 8.69
CA VAL A 349 -8.09 -20.24 7.94
C VAL A 349 -9.54 -20.13 8.37
N VAL A 350 -9.95 -18.96 8.85
CA VAL A 350 -11.34 -18.68 9.23
C VAL A 350 -11.87 -17.50 8.45
N ALA A 351 -13.14 -17.56 8.08
CA ALA A 351 -13.86 -16.49 7.40
C ALA A 351 -15.08 -16.08 8.23
N HIS A 352 -15.27 -14.77 8.35
CA HIS A 352 -16.40 -14.18 9.05
C HIS A 352 -17.06 -13.14 8.15
N ALA A 353 -18.31 -13.37 7.79
CA ALA A 353 -19.11 -12.44 6.99
C ALA A 353 -20.20 -11.82 7.85
N ARG A 354 -20.14 -10.50 8.04
CA ARG A 354 -21.09 -9.76 8.86
C ARG A 354 -22.24 -9.25 8.02
N LYS A 355 -23.46 -9.45 8.51
CA LYS A 355 -24.70 -9.13 7.79
C LYS A 355 -24.94 -7.62 7.74
N MET A 356 -24.67 -6.93 8.84
CA MET A 356 -24.86 -5.51 9.05
C MET A 356 -26.26 -5.01 8.65
N GLY A 357 -27.27 -5.84 8.88
CA GLY A 357 -28.66 -5.53 8.54
C GLY A 357 -29.00 -5.52 7.04
N LEU A 358 -28.09 -5.97 6.16
CA LEU A 358 -28.33 -6.02 4.71
C LEU A 358 -29.29 -7.14 4.30
N SER A 359 -29.78 -7.08 3.06
CA SER A 359 -30.73 -8.05 2.51
C SER A 359 -30.11 -9.43 2.26
N GLN A 360 -30.91 -10.47 2.03
CA GLN A 360 -30.44 -11.83 1.76
C GLN A 360 -29.41 -11.85 0.60
N GLY A 361 -28.29 -12.55 0.79
CA GLY A 361 -27.18 -12.59 -0.18
C GLY A 361 -26.18 -11.42 -0.12
N GLN A 362 -26.45 -10.38 0.69
CA GLN A 362 -25.56 -9.23 0.89
C GLN A 362 -24.94 -9.23 2.29
N TYR A 363 -23.68 -8.82 2.39
CA TYR A 363 -22.89 -8.78 3.63
C TYR A 363 -22.11 -7.47 3.66
N GLY A 364 -22.10 -6.78 4.80
CA GLY A 364 -21.43 -5.48 4.91
C GLY A 364 -19.91 -5.61 5.00
N ASP A 365 -19.43 -6.81 5.31
CA ASP A 365 -18.06 -7.09 5.63
C ASP A 365 -17.78 -8.59 5.50
N VAL A 366 -16.62 -8.94 4.92
CA VAL A 366 -16.10 -10.31 4.89
C VAL A 366 -14.62 -10.27 5.27
N ALA A 367 -14.31 -10.76 6.46
CA ALA A 367 -12.94 -10.82 6.99
C ALA A 367 -12.41 -12.25 6.97
N ILE A 368 -11.13 -12.42 6.65
CA ILE A 368 -10.42 -13.70 6.73
C ILE A 368 -9.16 -13.56 7.57
N ILE A 369 -8.94 -14.56 8.42
CA ILE A 369 -7.70 -14.69 9.19
C ILE A 369 -7.08 -16.04 8.88
N GLN A 370 -5.82 -16.01 8.48
CA GLN A 370 -4.97 -17.17 8.24
C GLN A 370 -3.85 -17.13 9.28
N HIS A 371 -3.59 -18.25 9.95
CA HIS A 371 -2.62 -18.29 11.05
C HIS A 371 -1.90 -19.63 11.11
N ASN A 372 -0.59 -19.59 11.39
CA ASN A 372 0.23 -20.74 11.69
C ASN A 372 0.49 -20.87 13.19
N LYS A 373 0.06 -22.00 13.75
CA LYS A 373 0.08 -22.31 15.18
C LYS A 373 1.50 -22.48 15.74
N ALA A 374 2.49 -22.80 14.89
CA ALA A 374 3.85 -23.12 15.31
C ALA A 374 4.80 -21.92 15.25
N ASN A 375 4.73 -21.10 14.20
CA ASN A 375 5.62 -19.95 14.02
C ASN A 375 4.94 -18.60 14.35
N GLY A 376 3.62 -18.57 14.49
CA GLY A 376 2.84 -17.38 14.83
C GLY A 376 2.48 -16.46 13.67
N ALA A 377 2.91 -16.79 12.45
CA ALA A 377 2.64 -16.01 11.25
C ALA A 377 1.13 -15.85 11.04
N THR A 378 0.68 -14.61 10.89
CA THR A 378 -0.73 -14.26 10.76
C THR A 378 -0.94 -13.31 9.59
N CYS A 379 -1.98 -13.60 8.81
CA CYS A 379 -2.44 -12.77 7.71
C CYS A 379 -3.89 -12.37 7.88
N PHE A 380 -4.20 -11.15 7.44
CA PHE A 380 -5.53 -10.56 7.50
C PHE A 380 -5.98 -10.17 6.10
N TYR A 381 -7.23 -10.52 5.78
CA TYR A 381 -7.89 -10.06 4.55
C TYR A 381 -9.23 -9.45 4.90
N GLN A 382 -9.60 -8.40 4.18
CA GLN A 382 -10.82 -7.66 4.43
C GLN A 382 -11.50 -7.31 3.11
N GLY A 383 -12.76 -7.72 2.96
CA GLY A 383 -13.65 -7.22 1.92
C GLY A 383 -14.38 -5.99 2.46
N ALA A 384 -14.14 -4.83 1.87
CA ALA A 384 -14.67 -3.56 2.38
C ALA A 384 -16.01 -3.19 1.72
N LEU A 385 -17.02 -4.02 1.98
CA LEU A 385 -18.25 -4.02 1.18
C LEU A 385 -19.17 -2.84 1.51
N ALA A 386 -19.35 -2.54 2.79
CA ALA A 386 -20.16 -1.39 3.24
C ALA A 386 -19.43 -0.05 3.07
N ASP A 387 -18.12 0.01 3.35
CA ASP A 387 -17.33 1.25 3.30
C ASP A 387 -17.11 1.77 1.86
N PHE A 388 -17.19 0.89 0.86
CA PHE A 388 -17.04 1.24 -0.56
C PHE A 388 -18.31 1.00 -1.40
N ASN A 389 -19.44 0.64 -0.76
CA ASN A 389 -20.73 0.39 -1.41
C ASN A 389 -20.63 -0.59 -2.60
N LEU A 390 -19.88 -1.69 -2.41
CA LEU A 390 -19.57 -2.64 -3.48
C LEU A 390 -20.67 -3.71 -3.58
N ASN A 391 -21.21 -3.90 -4.80
CA ASN A 391 -22.12 -5.01 -5.07
C ASN A 391 -21.32 -6.31 -5.17
N HIS A 392 -21.67 -7.31 -4.37
CA HIS A 392 -20.98 -8.59 -4.34
C HIS A 392 -21.97 -9.75 -4.34
N SER A 393 -21.49 -10.90 -4.79
CA SER A 393 -22.19 -12.17 -4.59
C SER A 393 -21.73 -12.83 -3.30
N GLY A 394 -22.48 -13.81 -2.79
CA GLY A 394 -22.01 -14.70 -1.71
C GLY A 394 -20.80 -15.55 -2.12
N LYS A 395 -20.52 -15.69 -3.43
CA LYS A 395 -19.37 -16.44 -3.96
C LYS A 395 -18.11 -15.56 -3.96
N VAL A 396 -17.28 -15.76 -2.95
CA VAL A 396 -16.05 -15.02 -2.72
C VAL A 396 -14.88 -15.75 -3.39
N ARG A 397 -14.14 -15.02 -4.23
CA ARG A 397 -12.88 -15.50 -4.82
C ARG A 397 -11.75 -15.33 -3.82
N ALA A 398 -10.82 -16.28 -3.79
CA ALA A 398 -9.65 -16.23 -2.92
C ALA A 398 -8.83 -14.93 -3.14
N PRO A 399 -8.24 -14.34 -2.09
CA PRO A 399 -7.32 -13.19 -2.20
C PRO A 399 -6.12 -13.43 -3.13
N SER A 400 -5.70 -14.68 -3.29
CA SER A 400 -4.66 -15.10 -4.25
C SER A 400 -5.03 -14.87 -5.72
N LYS A 401 -6.32 -14.60 -6.00
CA LYS A 401 -6.83 -14.21 -7.33
C LYS A 401 -6.94 -12.70 -7.48
N GLY A 402 -6.46 -11.95 -6.50
CA GLY A 402 -6.43 -10.51 -6.52
C GLY A 402 -7.68 -9.83 -5.98
N VAL A 403 -7.73 -8.50 -6.11
CA VAL A 403 -8.78 -7.64 -5.53
C VAL A 403 -10.17 -7.92 -6.08
N GLY A 404 -10.26 -8.55 -7.26
CA GLY A 404 -11.51 -8.90 -7.95
C GLY A 404 -11.91 -7.89 -9.02
N ASN A 405 -12.74 -8.33 -9.96
CA ASN A 405 -13.39 -7.47 -10.96
C ASN A 405 -14.89 -7.86 -11.08
N PRO A 406 -15.82 -7.07 -10.49
CA PRO A 406 -15.56 -5.83 -9.73
C PRO A 406 -14.78 -6.09 -8.44
N ALA A 407 -14.14 -5.04 -7.91
CA ALA A 407 -13.35 -5.13 -6.69
C ALA A 407 -14.21 -5.63 -5.51
N PHE A 408 -13.60 -6.49 -4.69
CA PHE A 408 -14.19 -7.08 -3.50
C PHE A 408 -13.25 -6.94 -2.31
N TRP A 409 -11.97 -7.26 -2.50
CA TRP A 409 -10.96 -7.21 -1.44
C TRP A 409 -10.24 -5.87 -1.38
N MET A 410 -9.85 -5.47 -0.17
CA MET A 410 -8.87 -4.42 0.06
C MET A 410 -7.46 -4.89 -0.31
N THR A 411 -6.61 -3.97 -0.77
CA THR A 411 -5.16 -4.19 -0.86
C THR A 411 -4.52 -4.25 0.53
N PRO A 412 -3.33 -4.86 0.69
CA PRO A 412 -2.60 -4.86 1.97
C PRO A 412 -2.40 -3.47 2.57
N SER A 413 -2.02 -2.48 1.77
CA SER A 413 -1.87 -1.08 2.18
C SER A 413 -3.18 -0.45 2.68
N GLN A 414 -4.31 -0.75 2.03
CA GLN A 414 -5.63 -0.31 2.47
C GLN A 414 -6.01 -0.94 3.82
N ILE A 415 -5.69 -2.22 4.05
CA ILE A 415 -5.93 -2.89 5.35
C ILE A 415 -5.08 -2.22 6.43
N ALA A 416 -3.78 -2.04 6.15
CA ALA A 416 -2.81 -1.43 7.05
C ALA A 416 -3.21 0.00 7.49
N GLY A 417 -3.71 0.80 6.54
CA GLY A 417 -4.11 2.20 6.74
C GLY A 417 -5.61 2.41 7.01
N SER A 418 -6.40 1.36 7.21
CA SER A 418 -7.84 1.49 7.41
C SER A 418 -8.19 2.23 8.71
N LYS A 419 -9.43 2.71 8.82
CA LYS A 419 -9.93 3.36 10.05
C LYS A 419 -9.85 2.44 11.28
N PHE A 420 -9.97 1.13 11.06
CA PHE A 420 -9.89 0.08 12.07
C PHE A 420 -8.90 -0.99 11.62
N PRO A 421 -7.57 -0.73 11.67
CA PRO A 421 -6.56 -1.72 11.29
C PRO A 421 -6.75 -2.98 12.12
N CYS A 422 -6.53 -4.16 11.54
CA CYS A 422 -6.85 -5.43 12.21
C CYS A 422 -6.16 -5.57 13.58
N VAL A 423 -4.90 -5.13 13.68
CA VAL A 423 -4.13 -5.14 14.95
C VAL A 423 -4.73 -4.25 16.04
N SER A 424 -5.58 -3.27 15.70
CA SER A 424 -6.25 -2.43 16.69
C SER A 424 -7.17 -3.21 17.63
N CYS A 425 -7.70 -4.35 17.16
CA CYS A 425 -8.44 -5.31 17.98
C CYS A 425 -7.60 -6.58 18.26
N HIS A 426 -6.83 -7.05 17.27
CA HIS A 426 -6.07 -8.30 17.30
C HIS A 426 -4.65 -8.14 17.90
N ASP A 427 -4.55 -7.39 19.00
CA ASP A 427 -3.27 -7.07 19.65
C ASP A 427 -2.79 -8.12 20.66
N ASN A 428 -3.61 -9.13 20.99
CA ASN A 428 -3.17 -10.27 21.80
C ASN A 428 -2.99 -11.56 21.02
N GLY A 429 -3.42 -11.62 19.77
CA GLY A 429 -3.35 -12.81 18.93
C GLY A 429 -4.32 -12.78 17.75
N PRO A 430 -4.31 -13.85 16.93
CA PRO A 430 -5.04 -13.92 15.68
C PRO A 430 -6.56 -13.91 15.84
N ILE A 431 -7.13 -14.45 16.92
CA ILE A 431 -8.60 -14.56 17.09
C ILE A 431 -9.04 -13.90 18.39
N ILE A 432 -10.05 -13.03 18.31
CA ILE A 432 -10.76 -12.51 19.49
C ILE A 432 -11.85 -13.49 19.88
N ARG A 433 -11.68 -14.10 21.06
CA ARG A 433 -12.65 -15.06 21.61
C ARG A 433 -13.72 -14.32 22.37
N SER A 434 -14.93 -14.25 21.83
CA SER A 434 -16.11 -13.74 22.51
C SER A 434 -17.26 -14.75 22.46
N PRO A 435 -18.30 -14.63 23.33
CA PRO A 435 -19.48 -15.48 23.27
C PRO A 435 -20.12 -15.54 21.88
N TYR A 436 -19.96 -14.47 21.09
CA TYR A 436 -20.42 -14.40 19.72
C TYR A 436 -19.89 -15.54 18.84
N LEU A 437 -18.59 -15.86 18.87
CA LEU A 437 -18.04 -16.97 18.07
C LEU A 437 -17.85 -18.25 18.89
N ALA A 438 -17.72 -18.16 20.22
CA ALA A 438 -17.54 -19.32 21.08
C ALA A 438 -18.78 -20.23 21.17
N GLN A 439 -19.96 -19.72 20.82
CA GLN A 439 -21.19 -20.52 20.72
C GLN A 439 -21.19 -21.52 19.56
N ILE A 440 -20.28 -21.37 18.60
CA ILE A 440 -20.23 -22.21 17.40
C ILE A 440 -19.58 -23.55 17.75
N THR A 441 -20.29 -24.63 17.46
CA THR A 441 -19.83 -26.01 17.68
C THR A 441 -19.72 -26.78 16.36
N GLY A 442 -19.19 -28.01 16.41
CA GLY A 442 -19.09 -28.89 15.25
C GLY A 442 -17.97 -28.48 14.28
N PRO A 443 -18.13 -28.71 12.96
CA PRO A 443 -17.07 -28.49 11.97
C PRO A 443 -16.54 -27.06 11.88
N ASN A 444 -17.35 -26.06 12.25
CA ASN A 444 -16.97 -24.65 12.27
C ASN A 444 -16.62 -24.11 13.66
N GLN A 445 -16.47 -24.98 14.67
CA GLN A 445 -16.03 -24.52 15.99
C GLN A 445 -14.73 -23.73 15.87
N LEU A 446 -14.62 -22.66 16.65
CA LEU A 446 -13.48 -21.75 16.59
C LEU A 446 -12.16 -22.52 16.82
N PRO A 447 -11.09 -22.24 16.06
CA PRO A 447 -9.80 -22.86 16.30
C PRO A 447 -9.33 -22.71 17.76
N GLY A 448 -8.90 -23.83 18.34
CA GLY A 448 -8.56 -23.93 19.76
C GLY A 448 -9.77 -24.00 20.71
N SER A 449 -10.99 -24.27 20.23
CA SER A 449 -12.13 -24.53 21.13
C SER A 449 -11.76 -25.61 22.16
N GLY A 450 -11.97 -25.32 23.45
CA GLY A 450 -11.55 -26.17 24.57
C GLY A 450 -10.08 -26.03 25.00
N ASP A 451 -9.23 -25.37 24.22
CA ASP A 451 -7.86 -25.05 24.60
C ASP A 451 -7.81 -23.74 25.39
N VAL A 452 -7.51 -23.86 26.68
CA VAL A 452 -7.39 -22.74 27.64
C VAL A 452 -6.08 -21.97 27.51
N THR A 453 -5.11 -22.50 26.75
CA THR A 453 -3.79 -21.87 26.53
C THR A 453 -3.73 -21.03 25.25
N PHE A 454 -4.80 -21.06 24.45
CA PHE A 454 -4.87 -20.35 23.18
C PHE A 454 -4.81 -18.82 23.36
N ASN A 455 -3.97 -18.14 22.57
CA ASN A 455 -3.55 -16.74 22.78
C ASN A 455 -2.94 -16.47 24.16
N GLY A 456 -2.56 -17.52 24.89
CA GLY A 456 -1.84 -17.42 26.14
C GLY A 456 -0.42 -16.91 25.94
N ASP A 457 0.25 -16.61 27.05
CA ASP A 457 1.63 -16.16 27.01
C ASP A 457 2.56 -17.24 26.44
N GLY A 458 3.61 -16.82 25.72
CA GLY A 458 4.55 -17.73 25.05
C GLY A 458 4.12 -18.23 23.67
N GLN A 459 2.87 -18.03 23.26
CA GLN A 459 2.43 -18.34 21.89
C GLN A 459 3.05 -17.34 20.88
N PRO A 460 3.69 -17.81 19.81
CA PRO A 460 4.31 -16.92 18.82
C PRO A 460 3.25 -16.13 18.07
N TYR A 461 3.58 -14.90 17.67
CA TYR A 461 2.70 -14.04 16.90
C TYR A 461 3.52 -13.05 16.06
N SER A 462 3.25 -12.99 14.77
CA SER A 462 3.84 -12.04 13.82
C SER A 462 2.86 -11.70 12.71
N PHE A 463 3.09 -10.55 12.06
CA PHE A 463 2.30 -10.06 10.95
C PHE A 463 3.10 -10.26 9.67
N VAL A 464 2.56 -11.03 8.72
CA VAL A 464 3.22 -11.23 7.42
C VAL A 464 2.95 -10.00 6.55
N GLY A 465 3.91 -9.64 5.69
CA GLY A 465 3.77 -8.62 4.64
C GLY A 465 4.36 -7.26 4.98
N ALA A 466 4.97 -6.60 3.99
CA ALA A 466 5.71 -5.36 4.17
C ALA A 466 4.84 -4.19 4.66
N ASP A 467 3.60 -4.07 4.18
CA ASP A 467 2.65 -3.04 4.62
C ASP A 467 2.33 -3.12 6.13
N PHE A 468 2.49 -4.31 6.72
CA PHE A 468 2.24 -4.59 8.13
C PHE A 468 3.51 -4.56 8.98
N ALA A 469 4.69 -4.32 8.40
CA ALA A 469 5.98 -4.34 9.12
C ALA A 469 6.06 -3.31 10.25
N SER A 470 5.27 -2.24 10.17
CA SER A 470 5.16 -1.23 11.22
C SER A 470 4.34 -1.71 12.42
N TRP A 471 3.51 -2.74 12.28
CA TRP A 471 2.60 -3.21 13.32
C TRP A 471 3.37 -3.91 14.43
N LYS A 472 3.14 -3.47 15.66
CA LYS A 472 3.74 -4.03 16.87
C LYS A 472 2.66 -4.19 17.92
N ALA A 473 2.69 -5.32 18.61
CA ALA A 473 1.85 -5.54 19.78
C ALA A 473 2.70 -5.86 21.01
N TYR A 474 2.18 -5.42 22.14
CA TYR A 474 2.86 -5.40 23.42
C TYR A 474 1.96 -6.03 24.46
N LYS A 475 2.55 -6.89 25.29
CA LYS A 475 1.90 -7.51 26.43
C LYS A 475 1.86 -6.49 27.56
N VAL A 476 0.72 -6.38 28.22
CA VAL A 476 0.50 -5.58 29.42
C VAL A 476 0.43 -6.51 30.63
N GLU A 477 1.30 -6.27 31.60
CA GLU A 477 1.47 -7.11 32.78
C GLU A 477 1.30 -6.27 34.05
N VAL A 478 0.38 -6.71 34.90
CA VAL A 478 0.22 -6.22 36.27
C VAL A 478 0.44 -7.41 37.21
N PRO A 479 1.34 -7.31 38.20
CA PRO A 479 1.58 -8.42 39.14
C PRO A 479 0.31 -8.89 39.83
N ASP A 480 0.23 -10.20 40.06
CA ASP A 480 -0.90 -10.86 40.76
C ASP A 480 -2.28 -10.58 40.16
N ASN A 481 -2.33 -10.18 38.88
CA ASN A 481 -3.58 -9.89 38.19
C ASN A 481 -4.19 -11.15 37.59
N GLN A 482 -5.43 -11.48 38.00
CA GLN A 482 -6.14 -12.68 37.52
C GLN A 482 -6.30 -12.74 35.99
N CYS A 483 -6.40 -11.60 35.30
CA CYS A 483 -6.50 -11.58 33.83
C CYS A 483 -5.22 -12.08 33.19
N ASN A 484 -4.05 -11.68 33.70
CA ASN A 484 -2.76 -12.14 33.20
C ASN A 484 -2.48 -13.63 33.47
N GLY A 485 -3.21 -14.26 34.40
CA GLY A 485 -3.10 -15.69 34.67
C GLY A 485 -3.65 -16.59 33.55
N CYS A 486 -4.58 -16.07 32.75
CA CYS A 486 -5.19 -16.83 31.64
C CYS A 486 -4.96 -16.17 30.27
N HIS A 487 -4.80 -14.84 30.23
CA HIS A 487 -4.75 -14.07 29.00
C HIS A 487 -3.43 -13.31 28.85
N ARG A 488 -2.89 -13.33 27.63
CA ARG A 488 -2.05 -12.24 27.17
C ARG A 488 -2.94 -11.02 26.93
N MET A 489 -2.81 -9.99 27.75
CA MET A 489 -3.48 -8.71 27.55
C MET A 489 -2.58 -7.82 26.69
N GLY A 490 -3.13 -7.21 25.65
CA GLY A 490 -2.38 -6.52 24.60
C GLY A 490 -2.67 -5.03 24.50
N VAL A 491 -1.66 -4.28 24.04
CA VAL A 491 -1.78 -2.97 23.37
C VAL A 491 -0.97 -2.99 22.08
N ASN A 492 -1.20 -2.04 21.18
CA ASN A 492 -0.49 -1.92 19.91
C ASN A 492 0.03 -0.50 19.66
N ASN A 493 0.99 -0.35 18.73
CA ASN A 493 1.62 0.94 18.41
C ASN A 493 0.85 1.83 17.43
N LEU A 494 -0.33 1.42 16.93
CA LEU A 494 -1.13 2.23 16.01
C LEU A 494 -2.25 3.00 16.71
N SER A 495 -2.86 2.36 17.72
CA SER A 495 -3.93 2.94 18.52
C SER A 495 -3.40 4.07 19.44
N ASN A 496 -4.31 4.96 19.87
CA ASN A 496 -3.98 6.17 20.67
C ASN A 496 -3.10 7.21 19.96
N THR A 497 -3.03 7.18 18.63
CA THR A 497 -2.41 8.23 17.78
C THR A 497 -3.36 9.39 17.46
N GLY A 498 -4.62 9.31 17.89
CA GLY A 498 -5.70 10.26 17.57
C GLY A 498 -6.51 9.91 16.31
N ASN A 499 -5.99 9.06 15.44
CA ASN A 499 -6.62 8.69 14.17
C ASN A 499 -7.19 7.25 14.16
N VAL A 500 -6.62 6.36 14.97
CA VAL A 500 -7.05 4.96 15.10
C VAL A 500 -7.68 4.74 16.48
N PRO A 501 -8.98 4.43 16.55
CA PRO A 501 -9.64 4.05 17.81
C PRO A 501 -8.92 2.87 18.47
N ASN A 502 -8.82 2.92 19.80
CA ASN A 502 -8.18 1.86 20.56
C ASN A 502 -9.21 0.83 20.99
N HIS A 503 -9.31 -0.26 20.23
CA HIS A 503 -10.15 -1.42 20.53
C HIS A 503 -9.34 -2.61 21.04
N GLY A 504 -8.16 -2.31 21.60
CA GLY A 504 -7.20 -3.29 22.05
C GLY A 504 -7.71 -4.09 23.25
N THR A 505 -7.12 -5.26 23.46
CA THR A 505 -7.61 -6.20 24.46
C THR A 505 -7.46 -5.68 25.90
N ALA A 506 -6.37 -4.97 26.21
CA ALA A 506 -6.15 -4.36 27.52
C ALA A 506 -6.98 -3.10 27.78
N ILE A 507 -7.29 -2.32 26.74
CA ILE A 507 -7.89 -0.99 26.87
C ILE A 507 -9.42 -1.03 26.72
N ASP A 508 -9.94 -1.86 25.82
CA ASP A 508 -11.37 -1.89 25.48
C ASP A 508 -11.99 -3.26 25.76
N LEU A 509 -11.45 -4.34 25.20
CA LEU A 509 -12.14 -5.63 25.23
C LEU A 509 -12.23 -6.22 26.62
N GLY A 510 -11.18 -6.11 27.45
CA GLY A 510 -11.21 -6.55 28.84
C GLY A 510 -12.27 -5.81 29.68
N ILE A 511 -12.46 -4.51 29.41
CA ILE A 511 -13.49 -3.71 30.08
C ILE A 511 -14.87 -4.15 29.62
N LYS A 512 -15.09 -4.29 28.31
CA LYS A 512 -16.36 -4.81 27.78
C LYS A 512 -16.66 -6.20 28.32
N ALA A 513 -15.68 -7.08 28.39
CA ALA A 513 -15.85 -8.47 28.83
C ALA A 513 -16.31 -8.57 30.30
N THR A 514 -15.85 -7.64 31.14
CA THR A 514 -16.15 -7.58 32.58
C THR A 514 -17.28 -6.62 32.96
N ASP A 515 -17.95 -6.01 31.98
CA ASP A 515 -19.02 -5.04 32.23
C ASP A 515 -20.28 -5.70 32.82
N VAL A 516 -20.98 -4.96 33.68
CA VAL A 516 -22.29 -5.35 34.24
C VAL A 516 -23.36 -5.45 33.15
N SER A 517 -23.18 -4.76 32.02
CA SER A 517 -24.11 -4.78 30.89
C SER A 517 -23.40 -4.52 29.55
N GLN A 518 -24.01 -4.95 28.45
CA GLN A 518 -23.46 -4.72 27.10
C GLN A 518 -24.59 -4.30 26.16
N LYS A 519 -24.31 -3.34 25.28
CA LYS A 519 -25.28 -2.86 24.28
C LYS A 519 -25.72 -4.01 23.36
N SER A 520 -27.03 -4.10 23.10
CA SER A 520 -27.65 -5.15 22.27
C SER A 520 -27.45 -6.58 22.80
N LYS A 521 -27.10 -6.74 24.07
CA LYS A 521 -27.08 -8.03 24.76
C LYS A 521 -28.21 -8.10 25.78
N ASN A 522 -28.86 -9.26 25.89
CA ASN A 522 -29.77 -9.54 27.00
C ASN A 522 -29.01 -9.53 28.35
N PRO A 523 -29.67 -9.23 29.47
CA PRO A 523 -29.06 -9.29 30.80
C PRO A 523 -28.29 -10.60 31.03
N HIS A 524 -27.16 -10.52 31.72
CA HIS A 524 -26.29 -11.67 31.97
C HIS A 524 -27.05 -12.78 32.70
N SER A 525 -27.02 -13.99 32.13
CA SER A 525 -27.75 -15.17 32.63
C SER A 525 -27.11 -16.47 32.10
N THR A 526 -27.68 -17.64 32.43
CA THR A 526 -27.26 -18.91 31.83
C THR A 526 -27.47 -18.93 30.31
N ASP A 527 -28.57 -18.34 29.86
CA ASP A 527 -28.93 -18.25 28.44
C ASP A 527 -28.08 -17.18 27.73
N SER A 528 -27.78 -16.08 28.41
CA SER A 528 -26.99 -14.94 27.95
C SER A 528 -25.71 -14.79 28.78
N PRO A 529 -24.74 -15.72 28.68
CA PRO A 529 -23.58 -15.71 29.56
C PRO A 529 -22.73 -14.44 29.36
N ILE A 530 -22.07 -14.00 30.44
CA ILE A 530 -21.07 -12.94 30.37
C ILE A 530 -19.87 -13.41 29.52
N TRP A 531 -19.13 -12.47 28.92
CA TRP A 531 -17.91 -12.74 28.16
C TRP A 531 -16.71 -13.06 29.07
N MET A 532 -16.91 -13.86 30.11
CA MET A 532 -15.85 -14.26 31.01
C MET A 532 -15.65 -15.78 30.95
N LEU A 533 -15.05 -16.35 32.00
CA LEU A 533 -14.61 -17.74 32.05
C LEU A 533 -15.74 -18.71 31.68
N PRO A 534 -15.42 -19.89 31.11
CA PRO A 534 -16.39 -20.95 30.91
C PRO A 534 -17.18 -21.22 32.19
N GLY A 535 -18.51 -21.17 32.11
CA GLY A 535 -19.42 -21.38 33.23
C GLY A 535 -19.72 -20.14 34.08
N GLN A 536 -19.01 -19.03 33.89
CA GLN A 536 -19.39 -17.76 34.52
C GLN A 536 -20.58 -17.16 33.78
N THR A 537 -21.68 -16.96 34.49
CA THR A 537 -22.94 -16.44 33.92
C THR A 537 -23.24 -15.02 34.35
N THR A 538 -22.62 -14.51 35.41
CA THR A 538 -22.90 -13.19 35.99
C THR A 538 -21.63 -12.38 36.24
N PHE A 539 -21.83 -11.07 36.44
CA PHE A 539 -20.79 -10.10 36.80
C PHE A 539 -20.06 -10.47 38.09
N GLN A 540 -18.76 -10.17 38.14
CA GLN A 540 -17.93 -10.24 39.34
C GLN A 540 -17.07 -8.98 39.46
N GLN A 541 -17.23 -8.26 40.58
CA GLN A 541 -16.56 -6.99 40.83
C GLN A 541 -15.03 -7.12 40.81
N SER A 542 -14.50 -8.17 41.44
CA SER A 542 -13.05 -8.42 41.52
C SER A 542 -12.40 -8.58 40.14
N THR A 543 -13.08 -9.19 39.17
CA THR A 543 -12.57 -9.36 37.81
C THR A 543 -12.66 -8.06 37.01
N ALA A 544 -13.70 -7.27 37.22
CA ALA A 544 -13.78 -5.93 36.64
C ALA A 544 -12.70 -4.99 37.21
N ASP A 545 -12.39 -5.07 38.50
CA ASP A 545 -11.28 -4.32 39.12
C ASP A 545 -9.93 -4.76 38.54
N ALA A 546 -9.73 -6.06 38.34
CA ALA A 546 -8.51 -6.58 37.70
C ALA A 546 -8.36 -6.10 36.25
N ALA A 547 -9.43 -6.10 35.46
CA ALA A 547 -9.41 -5.58 34.09
C ALA A 547 -9.11 -4.07 34.06
N ARG A 548 -9.65 -3.29 35.02
CA ARG A 548 -9.32 -1.86 35.16
C ARG A 548 -7.84 -1.64 35.48
N ALA A 549 -7.26 -2.42 36.39
CA ALA A 549 -5.83 -2.31 36.69
C ALA A 549 -4.94 -2.58 35.45
N ILE A 550 -5.33 -3.55 34.61
CA ILE A 550 -4.66 -3.80 33.31
C ILE A 550 -4.80 -2.58 32.40
N LYS A 551 -6.00 -2.01 32.28
CA LYS A 551 -6.24 -0.81 31.48
C LYS A 551 -5.41 0.37 31.97
N ASP A 552 -5.34 0.60 33.28
CA ASP A 552 -4.55 1.71 33.85
C ASP A 552 -3.05 1.57 33.54
N CYS A 553 -2.53 0.34 33.51
CA CYS A 553 -1.18 0.05 33.04
C CYS A 553 -1.04 0.29 31.53
N ALA A 554 -2.00 -0.20 30.73
CA ALA A 554 -2.04 -0.04 29.28
C ALA A 554 -2.11 1.44 28.85
N ASP A 555 -2.84 2.26 29.59
CA ASP A 555 -2.99 3.70 29.37
C ASP A 555 -1.68 4.48 29.61
N GLN A 556 -0.63 3.85 30.15
CA GLN A 556 0.72 4.42 30.23
C GLN A 556 1.52 4.23 28.93
N PHE A 557 1.08 3.36 28.02
CA PHE A 557 1.75 3.12 26.74
C PHE A 557 1.68 4.35 25.84
N ARG A 558 2.84 4.80 25.33
CA ARG A 558 2.94 5.89 24.35
C ARG A 558 3.86 5.44 23.21
N PRO A 559 3.39 5.44 21.94
CA PRO A 559 4.25 5.13 20.80
C PRO A 559 5.52 6.01 20.79
N GLY A 560 6.69 5.38 20.66
CA GLY A 560 7.99 6.07 20.63
C GLY A 560 8.56 6.47 22.00
N ALA A 561 7.81 6.34 23.09
CA ALA A 561 8.33 6.51 24.45
C ALA A 561 8.94 5.21 24.99
N PRO A 562 9.80 5.27 26.02
CA PRO A 562 10.22 4.09 26.76
C PRO A 562 9.01 3.30 27.28
N LEU A 563 9.05 1.97 27.16
CA LEU A 563 7.98 1.11 27.64
C LEU A 563 7.91 1.13 29.17
N PRO A 564 6.70 1.19 29.77
CA PRO A 564 6.53 1.02 31.21
C PRO A 564 7.21 -0.25 31.72
N ASN A 565 8.05 -0.11 32.74
CA ASN A 565 8.78 -1.21 33.37
C ASN A 565 8.99 -0.91 34.86
N SER A 566 7.89 -0.91 35.61
CA SER A 566 7.85 -0.68 37.04
C SER A 566 7.39 -1.94 37.78
N ALA A 567 7.51 -1.94 39.12
CA ALA A 567 7.03 -3.05 39.93
C ALA A 567 5.51 -3.28 39.80
N GLY A 568 4.70 -2.27 39.45
CA GLY A 568 3.24 -2.39 39.34
C GLY A 568 2.69 -2.44 37.93
N CYS A 569 3.52 -2.21 36.91
CA CYS A 569 3.10 -2.17 35.51
C CYS A 569 4.31 -2.41 34.61
N LYS A 570 4.21 -3.43 33.75
CA LYS A 570 5.24 -3.78 32.79
C LYS A 570 4.61 -4.01 31.42
N ILE A 571 5.21 -3.39 30.39
CA ILE A 571 4.81 -3.55 29.00
C ILE A 571 5.99 -4.07 28.19
N THR A 572 5.78 -5.16 27.45
CA THR A 572 6.84 -5.80 26.65
C THR A 572 6.37 -6.12 25.25
N GLN A 573 7.18 -5.83 24.23
CA GLN A 573 6.86 -6.26 22.88
C GLN A 573 6.99 -7.79 22.80
N PHE A 574 5.97 -8.45 22.26
CA PHE A 574 6.00 -9.90 22.06
C PHE A 574 5.85 -10.30 20.59
N THR A 575 5.35 -9.39 19.74
CA THR A 575 5.31 -9.63 18.29
C THR A 575 6.72 -9.69 17.73
N ARG A 576 6.98 -10.72 16.94
CA ARG A 576 8.25 -10.88 16.22
C ARG A 576 8.20 -10.11 14.90
N PRO A 577 9.36 -9.67 14.38
CA PRO A 577 9.46 -9.06 13.05
C PRO A 577 8.90 -9.96 11.94
#